data_AF-A0A8S0S1A7-F1
#
_entry.id   AF-A0A8S0S1A7-F1
#
_cell.length_a   1.000
_cell.length_b   1.000
_cell.length_c   1.000
_cell.angle_alpha   90.00
_cell.angle_beta   90.00
_cell.angle_gamma   90.00
#
_symmetry.space_group_name_H-M   'P 1'
#
loop_
_entity.id
_entity.type
_entity.pdbx_description
1 polymer ?
#
loop_
_entity_poly.entity_id
_entity_poly.type
_entity_poly.pdbx_seq_one_letter_code
_entity_poly.pdbx_strand_id
1 'polypeptide(L)'
;MHFNCLIVIPIQIINVRSVPLLTQFLSQIEVGSKVIEMSGNLRSKKNVLTDAAKKSVELARVRIFGHVLNPTGQRSPHKILRKKLIGEKVASWYPYDIKKDDPLVMARQEQERLNKLEMLKRCGKGPPKKGQGKRAKKSGK
;
A
#
# COMPACT_ATOMS: atom_id res chain seq x y z
N MET A 1 46.91 -17.66 6.30
CA MET A 1 46.27 -17.66 4.96
C MET A 1 45.07 -16.72 5.02
N HIS A 2 45.38 -15.42 4.94
CA HIS A 2 44.41 -14.36 4.74
C HIS A 2 43.86 -14.44 3.32
N PHE A 3 42.58 -14.13 3.12
CA PHE A 3 42.15 -13.06 2.21
C PHE A 3 40.73 -12.61 2.61
N ASN A 4 40.71 -11.56 3.44
CA ASN A 4 39.58 -10.65 3.59
C ASN A 4 39.34 -9.98 2.23
N CYS A 5 38.13 -10.07 1.69
CA CYS A 5 37.71 -9.21 0.59
C CYS A 5 36.93 -8.03 1.18
N LEU A 6 37.70 -7.06 1.69
CA LEU A 6 37.29 -5.68 1.82
C LEU A 6 37.09 -5.14 0.40
N ILE A 7 35.84 -4.92 -0.03
CA ILE A 7 35.59 -4.04 -1.17
C ILE A 7 35.33 -2.65 -0.61
N VAL A 8 36.36 -1.87 -0.78
CA VAL A 8 36.56 -0.48 -0.38
C VAL A 8 35.68 0.43 -1.24
N ILE A 9 35.04 1.37 -0.56
CA ILE A 9 34.40 2.58 -1.07
C ILE A 9 35.41 3.39 -1.90
N PRO A 10 35.06 3.87 -3.10
CA PRO A 10 35.62 5.13 -3.58
C PRO A 10 34.56 6.24 -3.49
N ILE A 11 34.84 7.16 -2.57
CA ILE A 11 34.40 8.54 -2.62
C ILE A 11 35.07 9.17 -3.83
N GLN A 12 34.29 9.59 -4.82
CA GLN A 12 34.71 10.62 -5.77
C GLN A 12 33.63 11.70 -5.86
N ILE A 13 33.96 12.79 -5.16
CA ILE A 13 33.57 14.16 -5.47
C ILE A 13 34.11 14.48 -6.86
N ILE A 14 33.27 14.98 -7.78
CA ILE A 14 33.52 16.09 -8.73
C ILE A 14 32.39 16.16 -9.77
N ASN A 15 31.93 17.40 -9.99
CA ASN A 15 31.16 17.92 -11.11
C ASN A 15 29.63 17.76 -11.15
N VAL A 16 29.01 18.61 -10.32
CA VAL A 16 27.86 19.43 -10.71
C VAL A 16 28.12 20.12 -12.06
N ARG A 17 27.77 19.48 -13.17
CA ARG A 17 27.46 20.16 -14.43
C ARG A 17 26.73 19.23 -15.39
N SER A 18 25.69 19.77 -16.01
CA SER A 18 24.92 19.18 -17.11
C SER A 18 23.72 18.29 -16.74
N VAL A 19 22.86 18.80 -15.86
CA VAL A 19 21.42 18.54 -15.97
C VAL A 19 20.86 19.46 -17.07
N PRO A 20 20.30 18.96 -18.18
CA PRO A 20 19.50 19.78 -19.08
C PRO A 20 18.09 19.92 -18.47
N LEU A 21 18.01 20.39 -17.23
CA LEU A 21 16.76 20.73 -16.54
C LEU A 21 16.48 22.24 -16.59
N LEU A 22 17.25 22.98 -17.39
CA LEU A 22 16.98 24.37 -17.75
C LEU A 22 16.40 24.53 -19.16
N THR A 23 16.45 23.49 -20.01
CA THR A 23 15.86 23.54 -21.36
C THR A 23 14.44 22.99 -21.43
N GLN A 24 13.95 22.28 -20.41
CA GLN A 24 12.52 21.91 -20.30
C GLN A 24 11.70 22.87 -19.42
N PHE A 25 12.36 23.72 -18.62
CA PHE A 25 11.67 24.72 -17.80
C PHE A 25 11.42 26.04 -18.53
N LEU A 26 12.11 26.28 -19.66
CA LEU A 26 11.89 27.46 -20.50
C LEU A 26 10.96 27.20 -21.69
N SER A 27 10.71 25.93 -22.08
CA SER A 27 9.69 25.61 -23.10
C SER A 27 8.24 25.68 -22.61
N GLN A 28 8.02 25.93 -21.31
CA GLN A 28 6.67 26.12 -20.75
C GLN A 28 6.26 27.60 -20.59
N ILE A 29 7.16 28.55 -20.86
CA ILE A 29 6.86 30.00 -20.79
C ILE A 29 6.57 30.60 -22.19
N GLU A 30 6.91 29.90 -23.27
CA GLU A 30 6.67 30.35 -24.66
C GLU A 30 5.32 29.92 -25.26
N VAL A 31 4.39 29.39 -24.46
CA VAL A 31 2.99 29.18 -24.86
C VAL A 31 2.04 30.00 -24.01
N GLY A 32 2.38 31.26 -23.75
CA GLY A 32 1.52 32.20 -23.02
C GLY A 32 1.41 33.59 -23.62
N SER A 33 2.32 33.95 -24.53
CA SER A 33 2.39 35.30 -25.12
C SER A 33 1.95 35.29 -26.59
N LYS A 34 0.87 34.56 -26.91
CA LYS A 34 0.16 34.82 -28.15
C LYS A 34 -0.69 36.06 -27.91
N VAL A 35 -0.13 37.19 -28.35
CA VAL A 35 -0.81 38.45 -28.68
C VAL A 35 -2.32 38.23 -28.78
N ILE A 36 -3.04 38.71 -27.77
CA ILE A 36 -4.47 38.98 -27.90
C ILE A 36 -4.52 40.13 -28.90
N GLU A 37 -4.70 39.80 -30.18
CA GLU A 37 -5.13 40.76 -31.19
C GLU A 37 -6.38 41.47 -30.63
N MET A 38 -6.22 42.77 -30.41
CA MET A 38 -7.25 43.64 -29.85
C MET A 38 -8.28 44.00 -30.92
N SER A 39 -9.09 43.03 -31.33
CA SER A 39 -10.35 43.29 -32.02
C SER A 39 -11.39 42.26 -31.60
N GLY A 40 -11.78 42.31 -30.33
CA GLY A 40 -12.76 41.41 -29.74
C GLY A 40 -13.73 42.17 -28.85
N ASN A 41 -15.02 42.09 -29.20
CA ASN A 41 -16.20 42.58 -28.50
C ASN A 41 -16.01 42.70 -26.96
N LEU A 42 -16.35 43.85 -26.37
CA LEU A 42 -16.24 44.16 -24.92
C LEU A 42 -16.85 43.08 -24.00
N ARG A 43 -17.82 42.31 -24.51
CA ARG A 43 -18.42 41.16 -23.82
C ARG A 43 -17.41 40.04 -23.53
N SER A 44 -16.44 39.82 -24.42
CA SER A 44 -15.38 38.80 -24.28
C SER A 44 -14.40 39.12 -23.15
N LYS A 45 -13.98 40.38 -23.00
CA LYS A 45 -13.03 40.81 -21.94
C LYS A 45 -13.63 40.69 -20.53
N LYS A 46 -14.91 41.04 -20.39
CA LYS A 46 -15.65 40.88 -19.12
C LYS A 46 -15.69 39.41 -18.70
N ASN A 47 -15.92 38.49 -19.64
CA ASN A 47 -15.95 37.05 -19.37
C ASN A 47 -14.58 36.54 -18.89
N VAL A 48 -13.48 36.96 -19.54
CA VAL A 48 -12.11 36.59 -19.13
C VAL A 48 -11.80 37.05 -17.71
N LEU A 49 -12.17 38.29 -17.35
CA LEU A 49 -11.98 38.81 -15.99
C LEU A 49 -12.81 38.02 -14.96
N THR A 50 -14.06 37.70 -15.30
CA THR A 50 -14.90 36.90 -14.40
C THR A 50 -14.36 35.48 -14.22
N ASP A 51 -13.78 34.88 -15.27
CA ASP A 51 -13.21 33.53 -15.18
C ASP A 51 -11.88 33.52 -14.42
N ALA A 52 -11.08 34.57 -14.53
CA ALA A 52 -9.89 34.76 -13.68
C ALA A 52 -10.27 34.89 -12.20
N ALA A 53 -11.33 35.66 -11.89
CA ALA A 53 -11.83 35.81 -10.52
C ALA A 53 -12.38 34.49 -9.94
N LYS A 54 -13.08 33.67 -10.74
CA LYS A 54 -13.53 32.33 -10.30
C LYS A 54 -12.34 31.42 -9.98
N LYS A 55 -11.30 31.44 -10.83
CA LYS A 55 -10.08 30.67 -10.61
C LYS A 55 -9.37 31.08 -9.32
N SER A 56 -9.26 32.38 -9.01
CA SER A 56 -8.61 32.83 -7.79
C SER A 56 -9.35 32.37 -6.52
N VAL A 57 -10.69 32.39 -6.54
CA VAL A 57 -11.51 31.87 -5.44
C VAL A 57 -11.33 30.35 -5.26
N GLU A 58 -11.33 29.58 -6.35
CA GLU A 58 -11.09 28.13 -6.27
C GLU A 58 -9.68 27.79 -5.77
N LEU A 59 -8.67 28.56 -6.15
CA LEU A 59 -7.31 28.42 -5.64
C LEU A 59 -7.23 28.76 -4.14
N ALA A 60 -7.93 29.81 -3.69
CA ALA A 60 -8.03 30.13 -2.27
C ALA A 60 -8.71 29.01 -1.48
N ARG A 61 -9.80 28.42 -2.01
CA ARG A 61 -10.49 27.26 -1.43
C ARG A 61 -9.57 26.04 -1.30
N VAL A 62 -8.81 25.72 -2.35
CA VAL A 62 -7.80 24.64 -2.36
C VAL A 62 -6.76 24.86 -1.27
N ARG A 63 -6.25 26.09 -1.16
CA ARG A 63 -5.23 26.47 -0.18
C ARG A 63 -5.74 26.42 1.26
N ILE A 64 -6.95 26.90 1.53
CA ILE A 64 -7.52 27.01 2.87
C ILE A 64 -7.99 25.64 3.38
N PHE A 65 -8.69 24.87 2.55
CA PHE A 65 -9.36 23.63 2.99
C PHE A 65 -8.64 22.35 2.56
N GLY A 66 -7.48 22.46 1.89
CA GLY A 66 -6.74 21.30 1.41
C GLY A 66 -7.46 20.49 0.33
N HIS A 67 -8.35 21.13 -0.44
CA HIS A 67 -8.99 20.48 -1.58
C HIS A 67 -7.99 20.27 -2.73
N VAL A 68 -8.04 19.14 -3.42
CA VAL A 68 -7.21 18.88 -4.60
C VAL A 68 -7.93 19.34 -5.86
N LEU A 69 -7.33 20.27 -6.62
CA LEU A 69 -7.84 20.74 -7.92
C LEU A 69 -7.37 19.82 -9.06
N ASN A 70 -8.27 19.44 -9.97
CA ASN A 70 -7.96 18.65 -11.16
C ASN A 70 -8.44 19.36 -12.43
N PRO A 71 -7.64 20.28 -13.00
CA PRO A 71 -8.05 21.06 -14.17
C PRO A 71 -8.15 20.23 -15.45
N THR A 72 -7.37 19.13 -15.55
CA THR A 72 -7.33 18.25 -16.73
C THR A 72 -8.42 17.17 -16.71
N GLY A 73 -9.09 16.97 -15.57
CA GLY A 73 -10.16 15.98 -15.42
C GLY A 73 -9.71 14.51 -15.47
N GLN A 74 -8.40 14.25 -15.45
CA GLN A 74 -7.85 12.90 -15.53
C GLN A 74 -8.09 12.13 -14.21
N ARG A 75 -8.10 10.79 -14.29
CA ARG A 75 -8.29 9.96 -13.09
C ARG A 75 -7.09 10.13 -12.14
N SER A 76 -7.36 10.67 -10.94
CA SER A 76 -6.38 10.85 -9.87
C SER A 76 -6.53 9.78 -8.77
N PRO A 77 -5.44 9.35 -8.12
CA PRO A 77 -5.49 8.39 -7.01
C PRO A 77 -6.19 8.92 -5.75
N HIS A 78 -6.62 10.17 -5.73
CA HIS A 78 -7.29 10.82 -4.59
C HIS A 78 -8.57 10.09 -4.12
N LYS A 79 -9.20 9.24 -4.95
CA LYS A 79 -10.31 8.37 -4.51
C LYS A 79 -9.83 7.21 -3.65
N ILE A 80 -8.64 6.66 -3.94
CA ILE A 80 -8.04 5.54 -3.20
C ILE A 80 -7.53 6.06 -1.86
N LEU A 81 -6.80 7.17 -1.87
CA LEU A 81 -6.21 7.78 -0.67
C LEU A 81 -7.26 8.26 0.36
N ARG A 82 -8.46 8.63 -0.09
CA ARG A 82 -9.58 9.02 0.79
C ARG A 82 -10.28 7.85 1.48
N LYS A 83 -10.03 6.60 1.03
CA LYS A 83 -10.56 5.43 1.73
C LYS A 83 -9.76 5.26 3.02
N LYS A 84 -10.45 5.13 4.15
CA LYS A 84 -9.81 4.77 5.42
C LYS A 84 -9.17 3.39 5.27
N LEU A 85 -7.95 3.23 5.78
CA LEU A 85 -7.31 1.92 5.85
C LEU A 85 -8.12 1.03 6.80
N ILE A 86 -8.51 -0.15 6.31
CA ILE A 86 -9.37 -1.10 7.06
C ILE A 86 -8.56 -2.33 7.53
N GLY A 87 -7.25 -2.35 7.24
CA GLY A 87 -6.39 -3.53 7.45
C GLY A 87 -6.43 -4.08 8.87
N GLU A 88 -6.20 -3.24 9.87
CA GLU A 88 -6.20 -3.64 11.30
C GLU A 88 -7.57 -4.19 11.74
N LYS A 89 -8.65 -3.55 11.30
CA LYS A 89 -10.02 -3.98 11.62
C LYS A 89 -10.35 -5.35 11.00
N VAL A 90 -9.86 -5.60 9.78
CA VAL A 90 -10.03 -6.89 9.10
C VAL A 90 -9.13 -7.96 9.72
N ALA A 91 -7.89 -7.62 10.06
CA ALA A 91 -6.94 -8.53 10.69
C ALA A 91 -7.42 -8.98 12.08
N SER A 92 -8.06 -8.09 12.83
CA SER A 92 -8.58 -8.34 14.18
C SER A 92 -9.98 -8.99 14.17
N TRP A 93 -10.34 -9.71 13.11
CA TRP A 93 -11.67 -10.34 12.97
C TRP A 93 -11.97 -11.35 14.07
N TYR A 94 -10.97 -12.16 14.44
CA TYR A 94 -11.10 -13.11 15.54
C TYR A 94 -10.48 -12.51 16.82
N PRO A 95 -11.20 -12.55 17.96
CA PRO A 95 -10.66 -12.10 19.23
C PRO A 95 -9.52 -13.00 19.69
N TYR A 96 -8.66 -12.45 20.53
CA TYR A 96 -7.56 -13.19 21.14
C TYR A 96 -8.09 -14.24 22.14
N ASP A 97 -7.54 -15.44 22.10
CA ASP A 97 -7.91 -16.53 23.02
C ASP A 97 -6.98 -16.54 24.24
N ILE A 98 -7.49 -16.03 25.35
CA ILE A 98 -6.78 -15.88 26.63
C ILE A 98 -6.31 -17.24 27.18
N LYS A 99 -6.94 -18.35 26.80
CA LYS A 99 -6.57 -19.69 27.29
C LYS A 99 -5.16 -20.12 26.88
N LYS A 100 -4.59 -19.49 25.85
CA LYS A 100 -3.24 -19.78 25.36
C LYS A 100 -2.14 -19.17 26.23
N ASP A 101 -2.46 -18.17 27.05
CA ASP A 101 -1.49 -17.49 27.90
C ASP A 101 -1.18 -18.26 29.18
N ASP A 102 -2.18 -18.96 29.73
CA ASP A 102 -2.04 -19.66 31.00
C ASP A 102 -1.36 -21.04 30.80
N PRO A 103 -0.12 -21.23 31.28
CA PRO A 103 0.60 -22.50 31.11
C PRO A 103 -0.10 -23.67 31.80
N LEU A 104 -0.86 -23.45 32.88
CA LEU A 104 -1.57 -24.51 33.60
C LEU A 104 -2.76 -25.03 32.80
N VAL A 105 -3.51 -24.12 32.16
CA VAL A 105 -4.66 -24.48 31.32
C VAL A 105 -4.19 -25.24 30.07
N MET A 106 -3.11 -24.78 29.43
CA MET A 106 -2.52 -25.44 28.26
C MET A 106 -1.98 -26.83 28.61
N ALA A 107 -1.23 -26.96 29.71
CA ALA A 107 -0.69 -28.24 30.18
C ALA A 107 -1.81 -29.24 30.52
N ARG A 108 -2.88 -28.79 31.17
CA ARG A 108 -4.05 -29.63 31.49
C ARG A 108 -4.74 -30.16 30.24
N GLN A 109 -5.02 -29.30 29.26
CA GLN A 109 -5.67 -29.71 28.01
C GLN A 109 -4.83 -30.73 27.24
N GLU A 110 -3.50 -30.53 27.20
CA GLU A 110 -2.60 -31.47 26.56
C GLU A 110 -2.54 -32.81 27.31
N GLN A 111 -2.52 -32.79 28.64
CA GLN A 111 -2.56 -34.02 29.44
C GLN A 111 -3.85 -34.81 29.23
N GLU A 112 -5.01 -34.14 29.19
CA GLU A 112 -6.29 -34.77 28.90
C GLU A 112 -6.30 -35.40 27.49
N ARG A 113 -5.74 -34.70 26.50
CA ARG A 113 -5.58 -35.20 25.12
C ARG A 113 -4.72 -36.47 25.10
N LEU A 114 -3.61 -36.49 25.84
CA LEU A 114 -2.71 -37.64 25.94
C LEU A 114 -3.36 -38.83 26.65
N ASN A 115 -4.03 -38.59 27.78
CA ASN A 115 -4.73 -39.64 28.54
C ASN A 115 -5.82 -40.30 27.68
N LYS A 116 -6.60 -39.50 26.94
CA LYS A 116 -7.61 -40.03 26.01
C LYS A 116 -6.99 -40.86 24.90
N LEU A 117 -5.87 -40.40 24.35
CA LEU A 117 -5.17 -41.12 23.29
C LEU A 117 -4.60 -42.45 23.80
N GLU A 118 -4.04 -42.47 25.01
CA GLU A 118 -3.52 -43.68 25.64
C GLU A 118 -4.63 -44.71 25.87
N MET A 119 -5.76 -44.30 26.45
CA MET A 119 -6.93 -45.15 26.62
C MET A 119 -7.40 -45.75 25.28
N LEU A 120 -7.51 -44.94 24.22
CA LEU A 120 -7.92 -45.43 22.89
C LEU A 120 -6.92 -46.43 22.29
N LYS A 121 -5.62 -46.22 22.51
CA LYS A 121 -4.57 -47.17 22.11
C LYS A 121 -4.72 -48.50 22.84
N ARG A 122 -4.98 -48.47 24.16
CA ARG A 122 -5.23 -49.68 24.96
C ARG A 122 -6.45 -50.46 24.45
N CYS A 123 -7.51 -49.76 24.04
CA CYS A 123 -8.69 -50.39 23.46
C CYS A 123 -8.53 -50.85 21.99
N GLY A 124 -7.37 -50.64 21.36
CA GLY A 124 -7.17 -50.92 19.93
C GLY A 124 -7.95 -50.00 18.98
N LYS A 125 -8.57 -48.93 19.50
CA LYS A 125 -9.35 -47.92 18.75
C LYS A 125 -8.53 -46.66 18.46
N GLY A 126 -7.22 -46.72 18.66
CA GLY A 126 -6.30 -45.63 18.35
C GLY A 126 -6.25 -45.33 16.85
N PRO A 127 -5.95 -44.08 16.46
CA PRO A 127 -5.76 -43.74 15.06
C PRO A 127 -4.58 -44.56 14.48
N PRO A 128 -4.72 -45.17 13.29
CA PRO A 128 -3.63 -45.90 12.65
C PRO A 128 -2.51 -44.94 12.22
N LYS A 129 -1.32 -45.47 11.95
CA LYS A 129 -0.23 -44.67 11.40
C LYS A 129 -0.66 -44.03 10.07
N LYS A 130 -0.38 -42.74 9.89
CA LYS A 130 -0.64 -42.00 8.64
C LYS A 130 -0.10 -42.81 7.44
N GLY A 131 -0.93 -42.99 6.41
CA GLY A 131 -0.61 -43.82 5.24
C GLY A 131 -0.97 -45.31 5.36
N GLN A 132 -1.18 -45.84 6.58
CA GLN A 132 -1.55 -47.24 6.82
C GLN A 132 -3.05 -47.42 7.10
N GLY A 133 -3.88 -46.54 6.53
CA GLY A 133 -5.34 -46.63 6.67
C GLY A 133 -5.89 -47.90 6.02
N LYS A 134 -7.09 -48.31 6.44
CA LYS A 134 -7.76 -49.53 5.91
C LYS A 134 -7.82 -49.56 4.38
N ARG A 135 -7.98 -48.39 3.73
CA ARG A 135 -8.02 -48.25 2.26
C ARG A 135 -6.67 -48.45 1.58
N ALA A 136 -5.57 -48.09 2.23
CA ALA A 136 -4.21 -48.24 1.64
C ALA A 136 -3.81 -49.71 1.47
N LYS A 137 -4.41 -50.62 2.26
CA LYS A 137 -4.17 -52.06 2.14
C LYS A 137 -4.94 -52.73 0.97
N LYS A 138 -5.85 -52.00 0.31
CA LYS A 138 -6.76 -52.57 -0.72
C LYS A 138 -6.18 -52.53 -2.14
N SER A 139 -5.12 -51.75 -2.41
CA SER A 139 -4.61 -51.52 -3.77
C SER A 139 -3.61 -52.58 -4.28
N GLY A 140 -3.68 -53.82 -3.80
CA GLY A 140 -2.74 -54.90 -4.14
C GLY A 140 -3.36 -56.09 -4.89
N LYS A 141 -4.54 -55.93 -5.50
CA LYS A 141 -5.18 -56.96 -6.32
C LYS A 141 -5.85 -56.34 -7.54
#